data_AF-A0ABD0P398-F1
#
_entry.id   AF-A0ABD0P398-F1
#
_cell.length_a   1.000
_cell.length_b   1.000
_cell.length_c   1.000
_cell.angle_alpha   90.00
_cell.angle_beta   90.00
_cell.angle_gamma   90.00
#
_symmetry.space_group_name_H-M   'P 1'
#
loop_
_entity.id
_entity.type
_entity.pdbx_description
1 polymer ?
#
loop_
_entity_poly.entity_id
_entity_poly.type
_entity_poly.pdbx_seq_one_letter_code
_entity_poly.pdbx_strand_id
1 'polypeptide(L)' 'RTYDPHIKTTKDFPDEVISFIRLHPLMYRSVHPITGRPIFTRINTEYRLTQIVVDRVAAEDG' A
#
# COMPACT_ATOMS: atom_id res chain seq x y z
N ARG A 1 2.30 -6.97 -23.34
CA ARG A 1 2.40 -8.37 -22.87
C ARG A 1 3.57 -8.42 -21.90
N THR A 2 3.31 -8.64 -20.61
CA THR A 2 4.29 -8.56 -19.51
C THR A 2 4.55 -9.91 -18.84
N TYR A 3 3.99 -10.98 -19.39
CA TYR A 3 4.16 -12.34 -18.90
C TYR A 3 5.22 -13.05 -19.74
N ASP A 4 6.29 -13.49 -19.08
CA ASP A 4 7.29 -14.41 -19.62
C ASP A 4 7.04 -15.81 -19.04
N PRO A 5 6.66 -16.81 -19.85
CA PRO A 5 6.38 -18.18 -19.38
C PRO A 5 7.62 -18.90 -18.83
N HIS A 6 8.83 -18.38 -19.05
CA HIS A 6 10.06 -18.96 -18.50
C HIS A 6 10.31 -18.58 -17.04
N ILE A 7 9.71 -17.50 -16.57
CA ILE A 7 9.83 -17.06 -15.17
C ILE A 7 8.74 -17.76 -14.36
N LYS A 8 9.11 -18.86 -13.69
CA LYS A 8 8.19 -19.64 -12.84
C LYS A 8 8.33 -19.25 -11.38
N THR A 9 9.49 -18.74 -10.99
CA THR A 9 9.82 -18.35 -9.62
C THR A 9 10.61 -17.05 -9.60
N THR A 10 10.68 -16.38 -8.44
CA THR A 10 11.50 -15.16 -8.26
C THR A 10 13.00 -15.40 -8.39
N LYS A 11 13.45 -16.66 -8.35
CA LYS A 11 14.86 -17.04 -8.58
C LYS A 11 15.24 -17.01 -10.06
N ASP A 12 14.25 -17.05 -10.94
CA ASP A 12 14.46 -17.05 -12.40
C ASP A 12 14.58 -15.63 -12.97
N PHE A 13 14.57 -14.59 -12.11
CA PHE A 13 14.70 -13.21 -12.54
C PHE A 13 16.13 -12.91 -13.03
N PRO A 14 16.28 -12.26 -14.20
CA PRO A 14 17.59 -11.82 -14.68
C PRO A 14 18.29 -10.82 -13.75
N ASP A 15 19.62 -10.82 -13.77
CA ASP A 15 20.46 -9.93 -12.94
C ASP A 15 20.14 -8.44 -13.12
N GLU A 16 19.74 -8.03 -14.33
CA GLU A 16 19.34 -6.66 -14.62
C GLU A 16 18.10 -6.25 -13.81
N VAL A 17 17.09 -7.11 -13.76
CA VAL A 17 15.86 -6.86 -12.98
C VAL A 17 16.17 -6.77 -11.50
N ILE A 18 17.02 -7.69 -11.00
CA ILE A 18 17.46 -7.69 -9.60
C ILE A 18 18.25 -6.41 -9.28
N SER A 19 19.16 -6.01 -10.14
CA SER A 19 19.96 -4.78 -9.98
C SER A 19 19.09 -3.54 -9.99
N PHE A 20 18.13 -3.46 -10.90
CA PHE A 20 17.19 -2.36 -10.98
C PHE A 20 16.38 -2.19 -9.69
N ILE A 21 15.77 -3.27 -9.18
CA ILE A 21 14.93 -3.22 -7.97
C ILE A 21 15.75 -2.86 -6.73
N ARG A 22 17.02 -3.32 -6.65
CA ARG A 22 17.94 -2.92 -5.57
C ARG A 22 18.25 -1.43 -5.58
N LEU A 23 18.43 -0.84 -6.76
CA LEU A 23 18.77 0.58 -6.92
C LEU A 23 17.54 1.49 -6.86
N HIS A 24 16.33 0.97 -7.12
CA HIS A 24 15.09 1.75 -7.20
C HIS A 24 13.98 1.13 -6.34
N PRO A 25 14.12 1.15 -5.00
CA PRO A 25 13.13 0.54 -4.11
C PRO A 25 11.82 1.33 -4.01
N LEU A 26 11.80 2.58 -4.46
CA LEU A 26 10.64 3.47 -4.36
C LEU A 26 9.83 3.50 -5.66
N MET A 27 8.51 3.58 -5.51
CA MET A 27 7.60 3.86 -6.62
C MET A 27 7.55 5.36 -6.90
N TYR A 28 7.39 5.74 -8.18
CA TYR A 28 7.26 7.14 -8.57
C TYR A 28 5.92 7.76 -8.14
N ARG A 29 4.83 6.99 -8.18
CA ARG A 29 3.48 7.49 -7.89
C ARG A 29 3.14 7.32 -6.41
N SER A 30 2.48 8.33 -5.84
CA SER A 30 1.91 8.28 -4.50
C SER A 30 0.63 7.44 -4.45
N VAL A 31 0.38 6.82 -3.28
CA VAL A 31 -0.90 6.18 -2.96
C VAL A 31 -1.78 7.19 -2.22
N HIS A 32 -2.96 7.47 -2.77
CA HIS A 32 -3.95 8.35 -2.14
C HIS A 32 -4.99 7.54 -1.36
N PRO A 33 -5.60 8.11 -0.30
CA PRO A 33 -6.75 7.49 0.37
C PRO A 33 -7.89 7.23 -0.62
N ILE A 34 -8.71 6.22 -0.37
CA ILE A 34 -9.83 5.84 -1.26
C ILE A 34 -10.81 6.99 -1.52
N THR A 35 -11.02 7.86 -0.53
CA THR A 35 -11.88 9.04 -0.61
C THR A 35 -11.15 10.31 -1.07
N GLY A 36 -9.86 10.22 -1.39
CA GLY A 36 -8.99 11.37 -1.74
C GLY A 36 -8.59 12.26 -0.55
N ARG A 37 -9.13 12.02 0.65
CA ARG A 37 -8.86 12.80 1.87
C ARG A 37 -9.01 11.94 3.14
N PRO A 38 -8.54 12.36 4.32
CA PRO A 38 -8.77 11.63 5.56
C PRO A 38 -10.27 11.49 5.89
N ILE A 39 -10.68 10.34 6.44
CA ILE A 39 -12.06 10.10 6.88
C ILE A 39 -12.35 10.65 8.28
N PHE A 40 -11.31 10.92 9.07
CA PHE A 40 -11.38 11.46 10.42
C PHE A 40 -10.18 12.36 10.67
N THR A 41 -10.41 13.52 11.27
CA THR A 41 -9.36 14.50 11.56
C THR A 41 -9.56 15.08 12.96
N ARG A 42 -8.49 15.09 13.78
CA ARG A 42 -8.40 15.85 15.03
C ARG A 42 -7.25 16.85 14.92
N ILE A 43 -7.54 18.12 15.16
CA ILE A 43 -6.59 19.23 15.16
C ILE A 43 -6.62 19.94 16.51
N ASN A 44 -5.57 20.69 16.84
CA ASN A 44 -5.46 21.48 18.07
C ASN A 44 -5.59 20.62 19.35
N THR A 45 -5.03 19.42 19.34
CA THR A 45 -4.99 18.51 20.49
C THR A 45 -3.55 18.28 20.94
N GLU A 46 -3.33 18.12 22.24
CA GLU A 46 -2.01 17.84 22.82
C GLU A 46 -1.54 16.39 22.65
N TYR A 47 -2.43 15.49 22.20
CA TYR A 47 -2.13 14.08 21.99
C TYR A 47 -2.14 13.69 20.51
N ARG A 48 -1.50 12.55 20.21
CA ARG A 48 -1.49 11.89 18.90
C ARG A 48 -2.26 10.58 18.97
N LEU A 49 -2.95 10.22 17.89
CA LEU A 49 -3.53 8.89 17.73
C LEU A 49 -2.40 7.88 17.50
N THR A 50 -2.35 6.80 18.28
CA THR A 50 -1.26 5.80 18.24
C THR A 50 -1.75 4.41 17.86
N GLN A 51 -3.03 4.12 18.05
CA GLN A 51 -3.64 2.82 17.82
C GLN A 51 -5.00 2.98 17.14
N ILE A 52 -5.35 2.01 16.31
CA ILE A 52 -6.65 1.92 15.65
C ILE A 52 -7.08 0.46 15.65
N VAL A 53 -8.36 0.23 15.95
CA VAL A 53 -9.04 -1.05 15.73
C VAL A 53 -10.32 -0.77 14.96
N VAL A 54 -10.72 -1.70 14.11
CA VAL A 54 -11.91 -1.57 13.28
C VAL A 54 -12.72 -2.84 13.47
N ASP A 55 -13.98 -2.66 13.84
CA ASP A 55 -14.96 -3.74 13.87
C ASP A 55 -15.97 -3.53 12.75
N ARG A 56 -16.27 -4.60 12.02
CA ARG A 56 -17.29 -4.58 10.97
C ARG A 56 -18.57 -5.16 11.55
N VAL A 57 -19.43 -4.28 12.02
CA VAL A 57 -20.74 -4.65 12.56
C VAL A 57 -21.80 -4.69 11.48
N ALA A 58 -22.66 -5.70 11.51
CA ALA A 58 -23.90 -5.70 10.75
C ALA A 58 -24.95 -4.95 11.57
N ALA A 59 -25.45 -3.85 11.03
CA ALA A 59 -26.60 -3.13 11.57
C ALA A 59 -27.77 -3.30 10.59
N GLU A 60 -28.99 -3.44 11.09
CA GLU A 60 -30.15 -3.16 10.25
C GLU A 60 -30.13 -1.66 9.95
N ASP A 61 -30.17 -1.31 8.66
CA ASP A 61 -30.34 0.07 8.23
C ASP A 61 -31.67 0.55 8.85
N GLY A 62 -31.59 1.48 9.80
CA GLY A 62 -32.74 1.93 10.60
C GLY A 62 -33.88 2.54 9.80
#